data_AF-A0A1F7T3K9-F1
#
_entry.id   AF-A0A1F7T3K9-F1
#
_cell.length_a   1.000
_cell.length_b   1.000
_cell.length_c   1.000
_cell.angle_alpha   90.00
_cell.angle_beta   90.00
_cell.angle_gamma   90.00
#
_symmetry.space_group_name_H-M   'P 1'
#
loop_
_entity.id
_entity.type
_entity.pdbx_description
1 polymer ?
#
loop_
_entity_poly.entity_id
_entity_poly.type
_entity_poly.pdbx_seq_one_letter_code
_entity_poly.pdbx_strand_id
1 'polypeptide(L)'
;MQGNAKSMKALNAAVKAGEFPKAALFASEVGEFALGIAEAFEKKDMAGKTTALANIWDEKAKFGQIASKLLNDSRAVIEAAREKDKAKVEAAVKVVGANCAACHKAYRVPPKKS
;
A
#
# COMPACT_ATOMS: atom_id res chain seq x y z
N MET A 1 -5.02 -0.71 9.35
CA MET A 1 -4.91 -0.52 7.88
C MET A 1 -6.13 -1.00 7.06
N GLN A 2 -7.35 -1.06 7.64
CA GLN A 2 -8.53 -1.50 6.87
C GLN A 2 -8.93 -0.51 5.76
N GLY A 3 -8.69 0.80 5.96
CA GLY A 3 -8.91 1.83 4.95
C GLY A 3 -8.07 1.57 3.69
N ASN A 4 -6.76 1.36 3.84
CA ASN A 4 -5.86 1.09 2.71
C ASN A 4 -6.26 -0.16 1.91
N ALA A 5 -6.73 -1.23 2.57
CA ALA A 5 -7.22 -2.43 1.88
C ALA A 5 -8.51 -2.17 1.07
N LYS A 6 -9.41 -1.31 1.58
CA LYS A 6 -10.62 -0.88 0.86
C LYS A 6 -10.25 -0.03 -0.37
N SER A 7 -9.34 0.94 -0.22
CA SER A 7 -8.87 1.78 -1.32
C SER A 7 -8.18 0.94 -2.40
N MET A 8 -7.35 -0.04 -2.04
CA MET A 8 -6.77 -0.97 -3.02
C MET A 8 -7.80 -1.82 -3.76
N LYS A 9 -8.86 -2.28 -3.08
CA LYS A 9 -9.97 -3.00 -3.73
C LYS A 9 -10.71 -2.09 -4.71
N ALA A 10 -11.00 -0.86 -4.29
CA ALA A 10 -11.69 0.13 -5.10
C ALA A 10 -10.85 0.55 -6.32
N LEU A 11 -9.53 0.71 -6.14
CA LEU A 11 -8.57 0.95 -7.22
C LEU A 11 -8.64 -0.15 -8.29
N ASN A 12 -8.53 -1.42 -7.89
CA ASN A 12 -8.61 -2.54 -8.84
C ASN A 12 -9.96 -2.57 -9.60
N ALA A 13 -11.06 -2.27 -8.91
CA ALA A 13 -12.39 -2.19 -9.53
C ALA A 13 -12.46 -1.05 -10.57
N ALA A 14 -11.97 0.13 -10.23
CA ALA A 14 -11.92 1.29 -11.13
C ALA A 14 -11.06 1.01 -12.37
N VAL A 15 -9.88 0.39 -12.20
CA VAL A 15 -9.00 -0.01 -13.32
C VAL A 15 -9.70 -1.00 -14.23
N LYS A 16 -10.35 -2.02 -13.67
CA LYS A 16 -11.11 -3.02 -14.45
C LYS A 16 -12.24 -2.37 -15.25
N ALA A 17 -12.92 -1.39 -14.66
CA ALA A 17 -14.00 -0.64 -15.29
C ALA A 17 -13.52 0.46 -16.27
N GLY A 18 -12.21 0.73 -16.35
CA GLY A 18 -11.65 1.82 -17.17
C GLY A 18 -11.93 3.21 -16.59
N GLU A 19 -12.34 3.31 -15.33
CA GLU A 19 -12.66 4.57 -14.65
C GLU A 19 -11.39 5.25 -14.13
N PHE A 20 -10.52 5.70 -15.04
CA PHE A 20 -9.20 6.25 -14.68
C PHE A 20 -9.22 7.40 -13.67
N PRO A 21 -10.17 8.35 -13.69
CA PRO A 21 -10.26 9.37 -12.64
C PRO A 21 -10.48 8.78 -11.24
N LYS A 22 -11.31 7.73 -11.13
CA LYS A 22 -11.52 7.01 -9.86
C LYS A 22 -10.29 6.19 -9.48
N ALA A 23 -9.61 5.59 -10.46
CA ALA A 23 -8.35 4.89 -10.21
C ALA A 23 -7.29 5.85 -9.64
N ALA A 24 -7.14 7.05 -10.20
CA ALA A 24 -6.24 8.07 -9.66
C ALA A 24 -6.63 8.48 -8.22
N LEU A 25 -7.93 8.68 -7.93
CA LEU A 25 -8.40 8.99 -6.58
C LEU A 25 -8.02 7.89 -5.57
N PHE A 26 -8.35 6.64 -5.86
CA PHE A 26 -8.05 5.53 -4.95
C PHE A 26 -6.56 5.25 -4.82
N ALA A 27 -5.77 5.49 -5.87
CA ALA A 27 -4.31 5.42 -5.79
C ALA A 27 -3.73 6.50 -4.86
N SER A 28 -4.30 7.72 -4.87
CA SER A 28 -3.93 8.78 -3.93
C SER A 28 -4.18 8.35 -2.49
N GLU A 29 -5.38 7.84 -2.18
CA GLU A 29 -5.71 7.37 -0.83
C GLU A 29 -4.73 6.29 -0.34
N VAL A 30 -4.35 5.34 -1.22
CA VAL A 30 -3.36 4.30 -0.90
C VAL A 30 -2.00 4.92 -0.58
N GLY A 31 -1.57 5.93 -1.34
CA GLY A 31 -0.34 6.66 -1.10
C GLY A 31 -0.35 7.46 0.20
N GLU A 32 -1.47 8.12 0.54
CA GLU A 32 -1.63 8.86 1.79
C GLU A 32 -1.53 7.96 3.02
N PHE A 33 -2.09 6.75 2.96
CA PHE A 33 -1.88 5.76 4.03
C PHE A 33 -0.41 5.44 4.25
N ALA A 34 0.43 5.47 3.20
CA ALA A 34 1.86 5.20 3.32
C ALA A 34 2.58 6.27 4.13
N LEU A 35 2.11 7.52 4.10
CA LEU A 35 2.65 8.61 4.93
C LEU A 35 2.39 8.37 6.43
N GLY A 36 1.20 7.87 6.76
CA GLY A 36 0.82 7.55 8.14
C GLY A 36 1.52 6.32 8.74
N ILE A 37 2.21 5.51 7.92
CA ILE A 37 2.90 4.30 8.41
C ILE A 37 4.08 4.66 9.31
N ALA A 38 4.87 5.67 8.95
CA ALA A 38 6.06 6.02 9.74
C ALA A 38 5.67 6.53 11.15
N GLU A 39 4.62 7.34 11.23
CA GLU A 39 4.08 7.87 12.49
C GLU A 39 3.49 6.75 13.35
N ALA A 40 2.66 5.87 12.76
CA ALA A 40 2.02 4.78 13.48
C ALA A 40 3.00 3.76 14.10
N PHE A 41 4.23 3.70 13.59
CA PHE A 41 5.28 2.79 14.07
C PHE A 41 6.49 3.54 14.66
N GLU A 42 6.35 4.82 15.00
CA GLU A 42 7.44 5.63 15.55
C GLU A 42 7.99 5.00 16.84
N LYS A 43 7.09 4.63 17.76
CA LYS A 43 7.39 3.96 19.03
C LYS A 43 7.03 2.49 18.96
N LYS A 44 7.80 1.67 19.68
CA LYS A 44 7.49 0.26 19.86
C LYS A 44 6.31 0.09 20.80
N ASP A 45 5.14 -0.10 20.21
CA ASP A 45 3.93 -0.49 20.92
C ASP A 45 3.43 -1.84 20.41
N MET A 46 3.51 -2.83 21.29
CA MET A 46 3.09 -4.20 21.05
C MET A 46 1.98 -4.61 22.04
N ALA A 47 1.40 -3.65 22.76
CA ALA A 47 0.31 -3.91 23.69
C ALA A 47 -1.00 -4.21 22.92
N GLY A 48 -1.81 -5.12 23.47
CA GLY A 48 -3.12 -5.45 22.90
C GLY A 48 -3.08 -6.28 21.61
N LYS A 49 -4.16 -6.21 20.83
CA LYS A 49 -4.33 -7.02 19.60
C LYS A 49 -3.60 -6.35 18.43
N THR A 50 -2.36 -6.76 18.19
CA THR A 50 -1.57 -6.34 17.03
C THR A 50 -1.22 -7.50 16.11
N THR A 51 -1.05 -7.21 14.82
CA THR A 51 -0.44 -8.15 13.85
C THR A 51 0.92 -7.65 13.38
N ALA A 52 1.44 -6.56 13.94
CA ALA A 52 2.79 -6.10 13.71
C ALA A 52 3.79 -7.09 14.30
N LEU A 53 4.93 -7.29 13.64
CA LEU A 53 6.05 -8.03 14.18
C LEU A 53 7.05 -7.08 14.83
N ALA A 54 7.73 -7.54 15.89
CA ALA A 54 8.71 -6.72 16.61
C ALA A 54 9.93 -6.31 15.77
N ASN A 55 10.21 -7.04 14.68
CA ASN A 55 11.31 -6.75 13.77
C ASN A 55 11.12 -5.45 12.97
N ILE A 56 9.93 -4.82 12.99
CA ILE A 56 9.73 -3.47 12.43
C ILE A 56 10.70 -2.47 13.05
N TRP A 57 10.93 -2.56 14.35
CA TRP A 57 11.81 -1.62 15.06
C TRP A 57 13.29 -1.97 14.91
N ASP A 58 13.62 -3.23 14.67
CA ASP A 58 14.98 -3.68 14.35
C ASP A 58 15.36 -3.31 12.90
N GLU A 59 14.41 -3.37 11.96
CA GLU A 59 14.59 -3.01 10.55
C GLU A 59 13.90 -1.68 10.16
N LYS A 60 13.83 -0.69 11.08
CA LYS A 60 13.03 0.54 10.90
C LYS A 60 13.34 1.28 9.60
N ALA A 61 14.60 1.34 9.20
CA ALA A 61 15.02 1.97 7.94
C ALA A 61 14.42 1.27 6.71
N LYS A 62 14.49 -0.06 6.67
CA LYS A 62 13.96 -0.88 5.57
C LYS A 62 12.43 -0.88 5.57
N PHE A 63 11.80 -0.92 6.74
CA PHE A 63 10.36 -0.72 6.89
C PHE A 63 9.91 0.61 6.28
N GLY A 64 10.59 1.71 6.65
CA GLY A 64 10.35 3.05 6.10
C GLY A 64 10.56 3.11 4.58
N GLN A 65 11.62 2.49 4.06
CA GLN A 65 11.87 2.43 2.61
C GLN A 65 10.74 1.75 1.84
N ILE A 66 10.20 0.64 2.35
CA ILE A 66 9.06 -0.04 1.69
C ILE A 66 7.81 0.84 1.72
N ALA A 67 7.56 1.57 2.82
CA ALA A 67 6.47 2.53 2.91
C ALA A 67 6.65 3.71 1.93
N SER A 68 7.85 4.29 1.83
CA SER A 68 8.15 5.34 0.86
C SER A 68 8.00 4.85 -0.58
N LYS A 69 8.39 3.59 -0.86
CA LYS A 69 8.20 2.97 -2.17
C LYS A 69 6.71 2.81 -2.51
N LEU A 70 5.87 2.46 -1.54
CA LEU A 70 4.42 2.41 -1.73
C LEU A 70 3.85 3.77 -2.15
N LEU A 71 4.26 4.86 -1.51
CA LEU A 71 3.84 6.22 -1.90
C LEU A 71 4.24 6.56 -3.34
N ASN A 72 5.50 6.29 -3.70
CA ASN A 72 6.01 6.59 -5.05
C ASN A 72 5.31 5.76 -6.13
N ASP A 73 5.09 4.47 -5.88
CA ASP A 73 4.42 3.60 -6.84
C ASP A 73 2.92 3.92 -6.96
N SER A 74 2.28 4.38 -5.89
CA SER A 74 0.91 4.94 -5.97
C SER A 74 0.85 6.17 -6.88
N ARG A 75 1.87 7.04 -6.86
CA ARG A 75 1.96 8.18 -7.79
C ARG A 75 2.11 7.73 -9.24
N ALA A 76 2.85 6.64 -9.50
CA ALA A 76 2.95 6.08 -10.85
C ALA A 76 1.59 5.61 -11.40
N VAL A 77 0.72 5.07 -10.54
CA VAL A 77 -0.67 4.74 -10.92
C VAL A 77 -1.45 6.00 -11.29
N ILE A 78 -1.30 7.09 -10.53
CA ILE A 78 -1.98 8.36 -10.80
C ILE A 78 -1.55 8.93 -12.16
N GLU A 79 -0.25 8.96 -12.46
CA GLU A 79 0.25 9.46 -13.75
C GLU A 79 -0.23 8.60 -14.92
N ALA A 80 -0.14 7.27 -14.81
CA ALA A 80 -0.64 6.36 -15.84
C ALA A 80 -2.16 6.50 -16.05
N ALA A 81 -2.92 6.75 -14.97
CA ALA A 81 -4.36 6.98 -15.06
C ALA A 81 -4.69 8.32 -15.76
N ARG A 82 -3.89 9.37 -15.56
CA ARG A 82 -4.03 10.64 -16.29
C ARG A 82 -3.77 10.48 -17.77
N GLU A 83 -2.80 9.66 -18.14
CA GLU A 83 -2.51 9.29 -19.54
C GLU A 83 -3.59 8.38 -20.16
N LYS A 84 -4.52 7.86 -19.36
CA LYS A 84 -5.54 6.87 -19.76
C LYS A 84 -4.94 5.60 -20.37
N ASP A 85 -3.69 5.28 -20.02
CA ASP A 85 -2.99 4.10 -20.50
C ASP A 85 -3.31 2.91 -19.59
N LYS A 86 -4.28 2.10 -20.02
CA LYS A 86 -4.74 0.94 -19.26
C LYS A 86 -3.61 -0.04 -18.93
N ALA A 87 -2.71 -0.30 -19.88
CA ALA A 87 -1.63 -1.26 -19.69
C ALA A 87 -0.62 -0.75 -18.65
N LYS A 88 -0.25 0.54 -18.73
CA LYS A 88 0.60 1.18 -17.71
C LYS A 88 -0.08 1.20 -16.34
N VAL A 89 -1.37 1.51 -16.26
CA VAL A 89 -2.12 1.49 -15.00
C VAL A 89 -2.12 0.10 -14.38
N GLU A 90 -2.43 -0.95 -15.15
CA GLU A 90 -2.41 -2.33 -14.67
C GLU A 90 -1.02 -2.77 -14.21
N ALA A 91 0.04 -2.38 -14.93
CA ALA A 91 1.41 -2.64 -14.53
C ALA A 91 1.75 -1.92 -13.20
N ALA A 92 1.42 -0.64 -13.08
CA ALA A 92 1.68 0.14 -11.88
C ALA A 92 0.91 -0.40 -10.66
N VAL A 93 -0.36 -0.81 -10.82
CA VAL A 93 -1.15 -1.42 -9.74
C VAL A 93 -0.54 -2.75 -9.27
N LYS A 94 0.03 -3.56 -10.17
CA LYS A 94 0.77 -4.78 -9.78
C LYS A 94 1.99 -4.45 -8.91
N VAL A 95 2.72 -3.39 -9.24
CA VAL A 95 3.88 -2.94 -8.44
C VAL A 95 3.43 -2.48 -7.04
N VAL A 96 2.35 -1.71 -6.94
CA VAL A 96 1.74 -1.32 -5.65
C VAL A 96 1.36 -2.57 -4.83
N GLY A 97 0.71 -3.55 -5.46
CA GLY A 97 0.37 -4.83 -4.81
C GLY A 97 1.59 -5.61 -4.32
N ALA A 98 2.69 -5.59 -5.08
CA ALA A 98 3.94 -6.23 -4.68
C ALA A 98 4.57 -5.59 -3.43
N ASN A 99 4.50 -4.26 -3.29
CA ASN A 99 4.95 -3.59 -2.06
C ASN A 99 4.12 -4.01 -0.84
N CYS A 100 2.80 -4.11 -1.00
CA CYS A 100 1.91 -4.61 0.06
C CYS A 100 2.33 -6.02 0.51
N ALA A 101 2.61 -6.91 -0.44
CA ALA A 101 3.04 -8.27 -0.17
C ALA A 101 4.43 -8.30 0.51
N ALA A 102 5.39 -7.53 0.01
CA ALA A 102 6.74 -7.46 0.56
C ALA A 102 6.74 -6.98 2.03
N CYS A 103 6.00 -5.90 2.32
CA CYS A 103 5.85 -5.38 3.68
C CYS A 103 5.17 -6.40 4.60
N HIS A 104 4.03 -6.96 4.18
CA HIS A 104 3.30 -7.92 5.01
C HIS A 104 4.06 -9.21 5.26
N LYS A 105 4.82 -9.71 4.27
CA LYS A 105 5.63 -10.93 4.45
C LYS A 105 6.76 -10.72 5.46
N ALA A 106 7.35 -9.53 5.50
CA ALA A 106 8.45 -9.21 6.40
C ALA A 106 8.00 -8.82 7.80
N TYR A 107 6.88 -8.09 7.93
CA TYR A 107 6.58 -7.31 9.13
C TYR A 107 5.17 -7.55 9.72
N ARG A 108 4.37 -8.44 9.13
CA ARG A 108 3.03 -8.74 9.61
C ARG A 108 2.88 -10.23 9.91
N VAL A 109 2.26 -10.54 11.04
CA VAL A 109 1.82 -11.90 11.35
C VAL A 109 0.91 -12.38 10.21
N PRO A 110 1.24 -13.49 9.54
CA PRO A 110 0.41 -14.01 8.46
C PRO A 110 -0.99 -14.34 9.00
N PRO A 111 -2.05 -14.08 8.23
CA PRO A 111 -3.39 -14.47 8.66
C PRO A 111 -3.42 -15.97 8.93
N LYS A 112 -4.08 -16.39 10.02
CA LYS A 112 -4.33 -17.82 10.26
C LYS A 112 -5.12 -18.36 9.06
N LYS A 113 -4.59 -19.40 8.42
CA LYS A 113 -5.34 -20.19 7.44
C LYS A 113 -6.44 -20.90 8.24
N SER A 114 -7.70 -20.53 8.00
CA SER A 114 -8.87 -21.27 8.47
C SER A 114 -9.15 -22.45 7.56
#